data_AF-A0A1G5SLW9-F1
#
_entry.id   AF-A0A1G5SLW9-F1
#
_cell.length_a   1.000
_cell.length_b   1.000
_cell.length_c   1.000
_cell.angle_alpha   90.00
_cell.angle_beta   90.00
_cell.angle_gamma   90.00
#
_symmetry.space_group_name_H-M   'P 1'
#
loop_
_entity.id
_entity.type
_entity.pdbx_description
1 polymer ?
#
loop_
_entity_poly.entity_id
_entity_poly.type
_entity_poly.pdbx_seq_one_letter_code
_entity_poly.pdbx_strand_id
1 'polypeptide(L)' 'MMQSDLDRPAELTLWPGSAPARVAALHSFPTLRAALAAAAAAIDAEDANPWIITEGGDILAPGWIRANSASARPQ' A
#
# COMPACT_ATOMS: atom_id res chain seq x y z
N MET A 1 -2.78 -13.35 6.03
CA MET A 1 -1.71 -13.47 5.02
C MET A 1 -0.59 -14.33 5.58
N MET A 2 -0.09 -15.28 4.79
CA MET A 2 1.08 -16.09 5.17
C MET A 2 2.30 -15.16 5.24
N GLN A 3 3.18 -15.32 6.25
CA GLN A 3 4.40 -14.51 6.35
C GLN A 3 5.25 -14.58 5.08
N SER A 4 5.22 -15.70 4.35
CA SER A 4 5.94 -15.89 3.10
C SER A 4 5.52 -14.96 1.95
N ASP A 5 4.31 -14.37 2.02
CA ASP A 5 3.83 -13.45 0.99
C ASP A 5 4.37 -12.02 1.21
N LEU A 6 4.85 -11.72 2.43
CA LEU A 6 5.39 -10.42 2.80
C LEU A 6 6.73 -10.11 2.10
N ASP A 7 7.51 -11.15 1.77
CA ASP A 7 8.80 -11.05 1.08
C ASP A 7 8.68 -11.13 -0.45
N ARG A 8 7.47 -11.24 -0.98
CA ARG A 8 7.23 -11.22 -2.43
C ARG A 8 7.09 -9.81 -2.96
N PRO A 9 7.45 -9.56 -4.23
CA PRO A 9 7.28 -8.25 -4.84
C PRO A 9 5.80 -7.86 -4.91
N ALA A 10 5.56 -6.56 -4.82
CA ALA A 10 4.23 -6.00 -4.86
C ALA A 10 4.25 -4.62 -5.50
N GLU A 11 3.16 -4.29 -6.18
CA GLU A 11 2.98 -3.00 -6.83
C GLU A 11 2.03 -2.14 -6.01
N LEU A 12 2.50 -0.95 -5.63
CA LEU A 12 1.71 0.04 -4.94
C LEU A 12 1.24 1.10 -5.95
N THR A 13 -0.06 1.28 -6.07
CA THR A 13 -0.67 2.37 -6.82
C THR A 13 -1.24 3.39 -5.84
N LEU A 14 -0.73 4.62 -5.88
CA LEU A 14 -1.20 5.74 -5.06
C LEU A 14 -2.18 6.60 -5.85
N TRP A 15 -3.40 6.71 -5.34
CA TRP A 15 -4.41 7.62 -5.88
C TRP A 15 -4.58 8.83 -4.97
N PRO A 16 -4.42 10.06 -5.47
CA PRO A 16 -4.65 11.25 -4.66
C PRO A 16 -6.14 11.41 -4.30
N GLY A 17 -6.45 11.74 -3.05
CA GLY A 17 -7.81 11.81 -2.53
C GLY A 17 -8.59 13.09 -2.85
N SER A 18 -7.94 14.16 -3.31
CA SER A 18 -8.60 15.43 -3.62
C SER A 18 -7.96 16.17 -4.78
N ALA A 19 -8.82 16.70 -5.66
CA ALA A 19 -8.58 17.54 -6.85
C ALA A 19 -8.41 16.79 -8.21
N PRO A 20 -8.91 17.39 -9.32
CA PRO A 20 -9.23 16.65 -10.52
C PRO A 20 -7.97 16.39 -11.37
N ALA A 21 -7.85 15.15 -11.86
CA ALA A 21 -6.90 14.73 -12.90
C ALA A 21 -5.41 14.71 -12.52
N ARG A 22 -5.03 14.12 -11.38
CA ARG A 22 -3.64 13.70 -11.16
C ARG A 22 -3.50 12.19 -11.37
N VAL A 23 -2.52 11.84 -12.19
CA VAL A 23 -2.17 10.46 -12.58
C VAL A 23 -1.81 9.66 -11.34
N ALA A 24 -2.32 8.43 -11.24
CA ALA A 24 -1.94 7.51 -10.18
C ALA A 24 -0.43 7.26 -10.22
N ALA A 25 0.24 7.40 -9.07
CA ALA A 25 1.66 7.09 -8.99
C ALA A 25 1.82 5.59 -8.73
N LEU A 26 2.38 4.87 -9.70
CA LEU A 26 2.70 3.46 -9.58
C LEU A 26 4.14 3.30 -9.08
N HIS A 27 4.30 2.55 -8.01
CA HIS A 27 5.57 2.23 -7.37
C HIS A 27 5.69 0.72 -7.19
N SER A 28 6.61 0.10 -7.92
CA SER A 28 6.92 -1.32 -7.74
C SER A 28 7.93 -1.49 -6.61
N PHE A 29 7.62 -2.37 -5.66
CA PHE A 29 8.50 -2.69 -4.53
C PHE A 29 8.97 -4.13 -4.61
N PRO A 30 10.22 -4.42 -4.19
CA PRO A 30 10.74 -5.78 -4.15
C PRO A 30 10.07 -6.65 -3.09
N THR A 31 9.41 -6.04 -2.09
CA THR A 31 8.68 -6.76 -1.03
C THR A 31 7.35 -6.09 -0.70
N LEU A 32 6.34 -6.90 -0.37
CA LEU A 32 5.02 -6.45 0.09
C LEU A 32 5.14 -5.66 1.39
N ARG A 33 6.10 -5.97 2.27
CA ARG A 33 6.38 -5.16 3.48
C ARG A 33 6.75 -3.72 3.13
N ALA A 34 7.61 -3.53 2.13
CA ALA A 34 8.02 -2.21 1.71
C ALA A 34 6.86 -1.44 1.08
N ALA A 35 6.06 -2.12 0.24
CA ALA A 35 4.83 -1.54 -0.33
C ALA A 35 3.83 -1.12 0.77
N LEU A 36 3.62 -1.94 1.79
CA LEU A 36 2.74 -1.64 2.92
C LEU A 36 3.23 -0.44 3.74
N ALA A 37 4.52 -0.36 4.02
CA ALA A 37 5.11 0.76 4.73
C ALA A 37 4.96 2.09 3.95
N ALA A 38 5.22 2.06 2.64
CA ALA A 38 5.04 3.22 1.76
C ALA A 38 3.56 3.63 1.66
N ALA A 39 2.65 2.66 1.54
CA ALA A 39 1.22 2.90 1.51
C ALA A 39 0.71 3.55 2.80
N ALA A 40 1.17 3.08 3.96
CA ALA A 40 0.83 3.68 5.25
C ALA A 40 1.30 5.13 5.34
N ALA A 41 2.55 5.40 4.95
CA ALA A 41 3.10 6.75 4.92
C ALA A 41 2.32 7.68 3.98
N ALA A 42 1.90 7.20 2.81
CA ALA A 42 1.12 7.99 1.85
C ALA A 42 -0.30 8.31 2.36
N ILE A 43 -0.93 7.39 3.09
CA ILE A 43 -2.22 7.65 3.75
C ILE A 43 -2.07 8.77 4.78
N ASP A 44 -1.03 8.69 5.62
CA ASP A 44 -0.80 9.68 6.68
C ASP A 44 -0.40 11.07 6.13
N ALA A 45 0.35 11.10 5.02
CA ALA A 45 0.90 12.34 4.48
C ALA A 45 -0.03 13.10 3.53
N GLU A 46 -0.74 12.40 2.64
CA GLU A 46 -1.42 13.01 1.49
C GLU A 46 -2.92 12.67 1.39
N ASP A 47 -3.49 12.01 2.41
CA ASP A 47 -4.83 11.39 2.35
C ASP A 47 -5.02 10.63 1.03
N ALA A 48 -3.96 9.94 0.62
CA ALA A 48 -3.95 9.14 -0.59
C ALA A 48 -4.72 7.83 -0.35
N ASN A 49 -5.26 7.30 -1.45
CA ASN A 49 -5.84 5.99 -1.54
C ASN A 49 -4.81 5.02 -2.16
N PRO A 50 -3.98 4.36 -1.33
CA PRO A 50 -3.07 3.33 -1.82
C PRO A 50 -3.81 2.04 -2.11
N TRP A 51 -3.45 1.42 -3.23
CA TRP A 51 -3.86 0.08 -3.61
C TRP A 51 -2.60 -0.74 -3.82
N ILE A 52 -2.47 -1.87 -3.15
CA ILE A 52 -1.34 -2.78 -3.37
C ILE A 52 -1.83 -4.01 -4.11
N ILE A 53 -1.13 -4.39 -5.17
CA ILE A 53 -1.34 -5.63 -5.90
C ILE A 53 -0.13 -6.51 -5.62
N THR A 54 -0.35 -7.68 -5.01
CA THR A 54 0.73 -8.64 -4.78
C THR A 54 1.04 -9.41 -6.05
N GLU A 55 2.24 -10.01 -6.14
CA GLU A 55 2.57 -10.94 -7.22
C GLU A 55 1.56 -12.09 -7.37
N GLY A 56 0.94 -12.52 -6.26
CA GLY A 56 -0.11 -13.53 -6.26
C GLY A 56 -1.44 -13.08 -6.90
N GLY A 57 -1.55 -11.80 -7.26
CA GLY A 57 -2.78 -11.20 -7.78
C GLY A 57 -3.77 -10.76 -6.70
N ASP A 58 -3.36 -10.76 -5.42
CA ASP A 58 -4.20 -10.24 -4.35
C ASP A 58 -4.21 -8.72 -4.39
N ILE A 59 -5.42 -8.14 -4.29
CA ILE A 59 -5.62 -6.70 -4.28
C ILE A 59 -5.95 -6.25 -2.87
N LEU A 60 -5.11 -5.37 -2.34
CA LEU A 60 -5.20 -4.81 -1.01
C LEU A 60 -5.74 -3.38 -1.12
N ALA A 61 -6.97 -3.20 -0.67
CA ALA A 61 -7.64 -1.92 -0.67
C ALA A 61 -7.11 -0.99 0.44
N PRO A 62 -7.24 0.35 0.28
CA PRO A 62 -6.76 1.33 1.25
C PRO A 62 -7.26 1.07 2.68
N GLY A 63 -8.52 0.65 2.84
CA GLY A 63 -9.11 0.35 4.14
C GLY A 63 -8.44 -0.82 4.86
N TRP A 64 -8.04 -1.86 4.12
CA TRP A 64 -7.30 -2.99 4.68
C TRP A 64 -5.89 -2.58 5.09
N ILE A 65 -5.22 -1.79 4.24
CA ILE A 65 -3.90 -1.25 4.52
C ILE A 65 -3.94 -0.40 5.79
N ARG A 66 -4.92 0.49 5.95
CA ARG A 66 -5.13 1.29 7.18
C ARG A 66 -5.28 0.42 8.43
N ALA A 67 -6.06 -0.65 8.34
CA ALA A 67 -6.28 -1.56 9.48
C ALA A 67 -5.00 -2.34 9.84
N ASN A 68 -4.20 -2.71 8.85
CA ASN A 68 -3.00 -3.53 9.06
C ASN A 68 -1.73 -2.70 9.33
N SER A 69 -1.68 -1.44 8.87
CA SER A 69 -0.60 -0.49 9.17
C SER A 69 -0.66 0.01 10.61
N ALA A 70 -1.87 0.25 11.14
CA ALA A 70 -2.06 0.60 12.56
C ALA A 70 -1.57 -0.51 13.49
N SER A 71 -1.70 -1.78 13.06
CA SER A 71 -1.21 -2.95 13.80
C SER A 71 0.31 -3.15 13.70
N ALA A 72 0.98 -2.48 12.74
CA ALA A 72 2.43 -2.57 12.51
C ALA A 72 3.23 -1.52 13.28
N ARG A 73 2.58 -0.65 14.09
CA ARG A 73 3.27 0.26 15.02
C ARG A 73 3.69 -0.53 16.26
N PRO A 74 4.97 -0.87 16.44
CA PRO A 74 5.42 -1.33 17.74
C PRO A 74 5.31 -0.12 18.67
N GLN A 75 4.60 -0.30 19.79
CA GLN A 75 4.73 0.58 20.95
C GLN A 75 6.15 0.42 21.50
#